data_AF-A0A0N0X8A3-F1
#
_entry.id   AF-A0A0N0X8A3-F1
#
_cell.length_a   1.000
_cell.length_b   1.000
_cell.length_c   1.000
_cell.angle_alpha   90.00
_cell.angle_beta   90.00
_cell.angle_gamma   90.00
#
_symmetry.space_group_name_H-M   'P 1'
#
loop_
_entity.id
_entity.type
_entity.pdbx_description
1 polymer ?
#
loop_
_entity_poly.entity_id
_entity_poly.type
_entity_poly.pdbx_seq_one_letter_code
_entity_poly.pdbx_strand_id
1 'polypeptide(L)'
;MIPFWSALDLLDGKGEQYNHSAAPESLLAINFKDLQSRLDKHGCGIQVDSSLRRFLTESVKPKFVEANKNVASVLLKKTVRCMVFQARE
;
A
#
# COMPACT_ATOMS: atom_id res chain seq x y z
N MET A 1 9.94 13.02 9.17
CA MET A 1 8.88 12.24 8.51
C MET A 1 9.56 11.17 7.68
N ILE A 2 9.18 9.90 7.83
CA ILE A 2 9.77 8.81 7.05
C ILE A 2 9.15 8.77 5.63
N PRO A 3 9.91 8.45 4.58
CA PRO A 3 9.34 8.27 3.24
C PRO A 3 8.30 7.15 3.20
N PHE A 4 7.31 7.25 2.29
CA PHE A 4 6.21 6.29 2.18
C PHE A 4 6.68 4.83 2.04
N TRP A 5 7.59 4.58 1.09
CA TRP A 5 8.10 3.23 0.85
C TRP A 5 8.90 2.70 2.05
N SER A 6 9.64 3.56 2.74
CA SER A 6 10.35 3.20 3.98
C SER A 6 9.40 2.83 5.12
N ALA A 7 8.20 3.42 5.18
CA ALA A 7 7.21 2.95 6.16
C ALA A 7 6.65 1.58 5.83
N LEU A 8 6.56 1.22 4.54
CA LEU A 8 6.19 -0.14 4.15
C LEU A 8 7.30 -1.13 4.50
N ASP A 9 8.58 -0.76 4.32
CA ASP A 9 9.72 -1.59 4.78
C ASP A 9 9.65 -1.89 6.28
N LEU A 10 9.21 -0.92 7.10
CA LEU A 10 8.99 -1.15 8.53
C LEU A 10 7.89 -2.17 8.78
N LEU A 11 6.78 -2.11 8.04
CA LEU A 11 5.71 -3.11 8.14
C LEU A 11 6.19 -4.49 7.70
N ASP A 12 6.97 -4.57 6.63
CA ASP A 12 7.57 -5.81 6.14
C ASP A 12 8.46 -6.44 7.23
N GLY A 13 9.36 -5.65 7.84
CA GLY A 13 10.22 -6.09 8.94
C GLY A 13 9.46 -6.50 10.21
N LYS A 14 8.20 -6.08 10.35
CA LYS A 14 7.29 -6.45 11.45
C LYS A 14 6.36 -7.61 11.09
N GLY A 15 6.41 -8.13 9.86
CA GLY A 15 5.49 -9.15 9.36
C GLY A 15 4.04 -8.69 9.25
N GLU A 16 3.80 -7.37 9.21
CA GLU A 16 2.45 -6.81 9.11
C GLU A 16 2.00 -6.80 7.64
N GLN A 17 1.03 -7.64 7.29
CA GLN A 17 0.52 -7.73 5.92
C GLN A 17 -0.30 -6.49 5.56
N TYR A 18 -0.01 -5.86 4.43
CA TYR A 18 -0.79 -4.72 3.90
C TYR A 18 -1.14 -4.86 2.40
N ASN A 19 -0.64 -5.89 1.72
CA ASN A 19 -0.95 -6.13 0.32
C ASN A 19 -2.31 -6.84 0.19
N HIS A 20 -3.26 -6.20 -0.48
CA HIS A 20 -4.60 -6.76 -0.73
C HIS A 20 -4.64 -7.71 -1.94
N SER A 21 -3.58 -7.76 -2.74
CA SER A 21 -3.49 -8.61 -3.95
C SER A 21 -3.48 -10.10 -3.58
N ALA A 22 -4.14 -10.91 -4.41
CA ALA A 22 -4.03 -12.36 -4.35
C ALA A 22 -2.77 -12.91 -5.05
N ALA A 23 -2.06 -12.04 -5.76
CA ALA A 23 -0.85 -12.34 -6.53
C ALA A 23 0.28 -11.41 -6.02
N PRO A 24 0.81 -11.62 -4.80
CA PRO A 24 1.77 -10.73 -4.16
C PRO A 24 3.14 -10.69 -4.87
N GLU A 25 3.47 -11.74 -5.63
CA GLU A 25 4.70 -11.83 -6.44
C GLU A 25 4.68 -10.92 -7.68
N SER A 26 3.49 -10.47 -8.11
CA SER A 26 3.33 -9.65 -9.32
C SER A 26 2.75 -8.28 -9.04
N LEU A 27 1.90 -8.14 -8.01
CA LEU A 27 1.18 -6.91 -7.73
C LEU A 27 1.22 -6.54 -6.24
N LEU A 28 1.39 -5.23 -6.01
CA LEU A 28 1.16 -4.59 -4.73
C LEU A 28 -0.13 -3.77 -4.79
N ALA A 29 -1.17 -4.20 -4.09
CA ALA A 29 -2.45 -3.49 -4.00
C ALA A 29 -2.64 -2.89 -2.60
N ILE A 30 -2.61 -1.56 -2.51
CA ILE A 30 -2.67 -0.82 -1.24
C ILE A 30 -4.05 -0.18 -1.08
N ASN A 31 -4.78 -0.56 -0.03
CA ASN A 31 -5.90 0.23 0.45
C ASN A 31 -5.39 1.24 1.49
N PHE A 32 -5.49 2.53 1.19
CA PHE A 32 -4.91 3.57 2.06
C PHE A 32 -5.57 3.70 3.44
N LYS A 33 -6.86 3.39 3.57
CA LYS A 33 -7.55 3.43 4.86
C LYS A 33 -7.09 2.29 5.78
N ASP A 34 -6.98 1.09 5.21
CA ASP A 34 -6.45 -0.08 5.91
C ASP A 34 -4.96 0.12 6.25
N LEU A 35 -4.17 0.60 5.29
CA LEU A 35 -2.76 0.89 5.50
C LEU A 35 -2.53 1.89 6.64
N GLN A 36 -3.30 2.98 6.70
CA GLN A 36 -3.19 3.95 7.79
C GLN A 36 -3.38 3.28 9.15
N SER A 37 -4.40 2.43 9.29
CA SER A 37 -4.69 1.72 10.54
C SER A 37 -3.52 0.82 10.97
N ARG A 38 -2.83 0.19 10.01
CA ARG A 38 -1.64 -0.65 10.27
C ARG A 38 -0.41 0.17 10.63
N LEU A 39 -0.20 1.29 9.95
CA LEU A 39 0.90 2.22 10.25
C LEU A 39 0.73 2.83 11.65
N ASP A 40 -0.48 3.20 12.02
CA ASP A 40 -0.80 3.78 13.33
C ASP A 40 -0.55 2.77 14.45
N LYS A 41 -0.93 1.49 14.26
CA LYS A 41 -0.62 0.39 15.19
C LYS A 41 0.88 0.27 15.50
N HIS A 42 1.73 0.64 14.55
CA HIS A 42 3.19 0.60 14.68
C HIS A 42 3.85 1.97 14.86
N GLY A 43 3.07 3.03 15.05
CA GLY A 43 3.57 4.40 15.28
C GLY A 43 4.32 5.01 14.09
N CYS A 44 4.02 4.60 12.86
CA CYS A 44 4.81 4.98 11.67
C CYS A 44 4.56 6.41 11.15
N GLY A 45 3.60 7.17 11.72
CA GLY A 45 3.51 8.63 11.58
C GLY A 45 3.37 9.20 10.16
N ILE A 46 3.02 8.37 9.16
CA ILE A 46 2.74 8.83 7.80
C ILE A 46 1.28 9.26 7.73
N GLN A 47 1.05 10.43 7.17
CA GLN A 47 -0.28 10.90 6.81
C GLN A 47 -0.53 10.62 5.33
N VAL A 48 -1.51 9.76 5.03
CA VAL A 48 -1.90 9.49 3.64
C VAL A 48 -2.92 10.54 3.16
N ASP A 49 -2.42 11.63 2.59
CA ASP A 49 -3.22 12.70 1.99
C ASP A 49 -3.33 12.61 0.46
N SER A 50 -4.05 13.56 -0.14
CA SER A 50 -4.22 13.65 -1.60
C SER A 50 -2.92 13.95 -2.34
N SER A 51 -2.02 14.74 -1.74
CA SER A 51 -0.73 15.10 -2.32
C SER A 51 0.17 13.88 -2.44
N LEU A 52 0.26 13.07 -1.38
CA LEU A 52 0.99 11.81 -1.39
C LEU A 52 0.42 10.85 -2.44
N ARG A 53 -0.91 10.70 -2.49
CA ARG A 53 -1.54 9.82 -3.49
C ARG A 53 -1.22 10.25 -4.91
N ARG A 54 -1.21 11.56 -5.21
CA ARG A 54 -0.81 12.08 -6.52
C ARG A 54 0.65 11.77 -6.82
N PHE A 55 1.55 12.04 -5.88
CA PHE A 55 2.97 11.75 -6.03
C PHE A 55 3.23 10.27 -6.31
N LEU A 56 2.52 9.36 -5.62
CA LEU A 56 2.67 7.92 -5.82
C LEU A 56 2.28 7.45 -7.23
N THR A 57 1.46 8.19 -7.99
CA THR A 57 1.16 7.85 -9.39
C THR A 57 2.37 7.98 -10.31
N GLU A 58 3.38 8.74 -9.89
CA GLU A 58 4.64 8.95 -10.62
C GLU A 58 5.73 7.95 -10.17
N SER A 59 5.41 7.04 -9.24
CA SER A 59 6.36 6.06 -8.72
C SER A 59 6.79 5.07 -9.81
N VAL A 60 8.10 4.90 -9.96
CA VAL A 60 8.73 3.93 -10.87
C VAL A 60 9.25 2.68 -10.15
N LYS A 61 9.44 2.74 -8.83
CA LYS A 61 9.91 1.65 -7.98
C LYS A 61 9.25 1.69 -6.60
N PRO A 62 8.19 0.91 -6.36
CA PRO A 62 7.47 0.07 -7.33
C PRO A 62 6.75 0.91 -8.39
N LYS A 63 6.62 0.38 -9.62
CA LYS A 63 5.97 1.07 -10.73
C LYS A 63 4.46 1.17 -10.51
N PHE A 64 3.91 2.37 -10.61
CA PHE A 64 2.47 2.60 -10.60
C PHE A 64 1.77 1.88 -11.76
N VAL A 65 0.63 1.24 -11.48
CA VAL A 65 -0.19 0.52 -12.47
C VAL A 65 -1.55 1.18 -12.61
N GLU A 66 -2.30 1.33 -11.52
CA GLU A 66 -3.68 1.79 -11.56
C GLU A 66 -4.14 2.39 -10.23
N ALA A 67 -4.86 3.51 -10.26
CA ALA A 67 -5.48 4.11 -9.08
C ALA A 67 -6.95 3.69 -8.95
N ASN A 68 -7.43 3.53 -7.72
CA ASN A 68 -8.83 3.21 -7.41
C ASN A 68 -9.36 1.89 -8.00
N LYS A 69 -8.48 0.93 -8.30
CA LYS A 69 -8.86 -0.40 -8.79
C LYS A 69 -9.69 -1.14 -7.75
N ASN A 70 -10.80 -1.75 -8.16
CA ASN A 70 -11.52 -2.69 -7.32
C ASN A 70 -10.72 -3.99 -7.18
N VAL A 71 -10.35 -4.34 -5.95
CA VAL A 71 -9.56 -5.54 -5.64
C VAL A 71 -10.33 -6.39 -4.65
N ALA A 72 -10.54 -7.67 -4.98
CA ALA A 72 -11.04 -8.66 -4.03
C ALA A 72 -9.96 -8.94 -2.98
N SER A 73 -10.07 -8.29 -1.82
CA SER A 73 -9.00 -8.28 -0.84
C SER A 73 -8.81 -9.64 -0.16
N VAL A 74 -7.57 -10.14 -0.20
CA VAL A 74 -7.19 -11.33 0.59
C VAL A 74 -7.18 -11.08 2.10
N LEU A 75 -6.96 -9.82 2.53
CA LEU A 75 -6.90 -9.41 3.94
C LEU A 75 -8.29 -9.18 4.54
N LEU A 76 -9.17 -8.46 3.83
CA LEU A 76 -10.47 -8.02 4.35
C LEU A 76 -11.66 -8.87 3.90
N LYS A 77 -11.42 -9.88 3.04
CA LYS A 77 -12.44 -10.80 2.49
C LYS A 77 -13.62 -10.07 1.84
N LYS A 78 -13.36 -8.91 1.24
CA LYS A 78 -14.33 -8.09 0.50
C LYS A 78 -13.63 -7.28 -0.60
N THR A 79 -14.41 -6.79 -1.56
CA THR A 79 -13.90 -5.87 -2.57
C THR A 79 -13.62 -4.51 -1.96
N VAL A 80 -12.40 -3.99 -2.17
CA VAL A 80 -11.99 -2.65 -1.73
C VAL A 80 -11.30 -1.92 -2.86
N ARG A 81 -11.26 -0.59 -2.78
CA ARG A 81 -10.48 0.23 -3.72
C ARG A 81 -9.03 0.27 -3.28
N CYS A 82 -8.14 -0.07 -4.20
CA CYS A 82 -6.69 -0.01 -3.99
C CYS A 82 -6.02 0.91 -5.01
N MET A 83 -4.88 1.46 -4.61
CA MET A 83 -3.86 1.89 -5.56
C MET A 83 -2.94 0.70 -5.80
N VAL A 84 -2.70 0.39 -7.07
CA VAL A 84 -1.99 -0.81 -7.50
C VAL A 84 -0.67 -0.41 -8.15
N PHE A 85 0.37 -1.15 -7.75
CA PHE A 85 1.73 -1.08 -8.27
C PHE A 85 2.17 -2.47 -8.71
N GLN A 86 3.25 -2.54 -9.48
CA GLN A 86 4.01 -3.79 -9.60
C GLN A 86 4.50 -4.23 -8.21
N ALA A 87 4.72 -5.53 -8.04
CA ALA A 87 5.37 -6.04 -6.82
C ALA A 87 6.70 -5.32 -6.57
N ARG A 88 7.07 -5.20 -5.30
CA ARG A 88 8.34 -4.60 -4.88
C ARG A 88 9.44 -5.65 -5.07
N GLU A 89 10.54 -5.24 -5.71
CA GLU A 89 11.77 -6.05 -5.85
C GLU A 89 12.49 -6.19 -4.51
#